data_AF-A0A2V6FIY4-F1
#
_entry.id   AF-A0A2V6FIY4-F1
#
_cell.length_a   1.000
_cell.length_b   1.000
_cell.length_c   1.000
_cell.angle_alpha   90.00
_cell.angle_beta   90.00
_cell.angle_gamma   90.00
#
_symmetry.space_group_name_H-M   'P 1'
#
loop_
_entity.id
_entity.type
_entity.pdbx_description
1 polymer ?
#
loop_
_entity_poly.entity_id
_entity_poly.type
_entity_poly.pdbx_seq_one_letter_code
_entity_poly.pdbx_strand_id
1 'polypeptide(L)'
;LQATVGTKQENYELSFVEPWFLNRHLALEVDLFHKDIQYYSDLYNQRETGARLGLTRALFTDAFRVGLSYTIENVGIHFGAGTATNIVVTQGPLPGGWHQTIIPPSVSPTLLQEQGDRLVSKVGVSMTYDTRGGGYLPSRGQLTSLSASVAGGPFGGDTDIYKIELQSSWYLKGPFEGHVLELGGTAGVVEAYGDSTRVPLFDRFFLGGANTLRGYKFRHVGPKDEFGEPIGGGTYWFASAEYSIPIIERLRLAAFYDIGMVYSKAYDFNLGSYNDDWGIGLRLLIPQLGPAPLRLDYAFPITHGSDTSGSGRFQFSVGYQRPF
;
A
#
# COMPACT_ATOMS: atom_id res chain seq x y z
N LEU A 1 -16.63 6.49 -13.49
CA LEU A 1 -17.04 5.13 -13.06
C LEU A 1 -15.94 4.16 -13.47
N GLN A 2 -15.33 3.50 -12.50
CA GLN A 2 -14.37 2.43 -12.67
C GLN A 2 -14.93 1.18 -11.98
N ALA A 3 -14.88 0.04 -12.65
CA ALA A 3 -15.26 -1.24 -12.09
C ALA A 3 -14.17 -2.26 -12.41
N THR A 4 -13.71 -2.96 -11.39
CA THR A 4 -12.74 -4.06 -11.50
C THR A 4 -13.33 -5.26 -10.80
N VAL A 5 -13.50 -6.36 -11.53
CA VAL A 5 -14.01 -7.61 -10.99
C VAL A 5 -12.96 -8.68 -11.24
N GLY A 6 -12.51 -9.31 -10.16
CA GLY A 6 -11.49 -10.35 -10.18
C GLY A 6 -11.74 -11.35 -9.06
N THR A 7 -11.04 -12.49 -9.12
CA THR A 7 -11.24 -13.60 -8.17
C THR A 7 -10.78 -13.29 -6.74
N LYS A 8 -9.88 -12.32 -6.56
CA LYS A 8 -9.35 -11.89 -5.25
C LYS A 8 -9.59 -10.40 -4.94
N GLN A 9 -10.25 -9.69 -5.85
CA GLN A 9 -10.52 -8.26 -5.68
C GLN A 9 -11.76 -7.86 -6.47
N GLU A 10 -12.69 -7.21 -5.80
CA GLU A 10 -13.81 -6.50 -6.39
C GLU A 10 -13.69 -5.03 -6.01
N ASN A 11 -13.70 -4.13 -6.99
CA ASN A 11 -13.61 -2.68 -6.76
C ASN A 11 -14.64 -1.97 -7.65
N TYR A 12 -15.51 -1.19 -7.02
CA TYR A 12 -16.48 -0.32 -7.67
C TYR A 12 -16.25 1.10 -7.20
N GLU A 13 -15.98 2.01 -8.13
CA GLU A 13 -15.65 3.40 -7.81
C GLU A 13 -16.37 4.35 -8.76
N LEU A 14 -17.14 5.27 -8.20
CA LEU A 14 -17.80 6.34 -8.91
C LEU A 14 -17.22 7.67 -8.46
N SER A 15 -16.35 8.23 -9.29
CA SER A 15 -15.79 9.57 -9.09
C SER A 15 -16.48 10.61 -9.96
N PHE A 16 -16.82 11.73 -9.35
CA PHE A 16 -17.27 12.96 -10.00
C PHE A 16 -16.26 14.08 -9.68
N VAL A 17 -15.81 14.78 -10.72
CA VAL A 17 -14.86 15.89 -10.58
C VAL A 17 -15.43 17.12 -11.27
N GLU A 18 -15.56 18.21 -10.52
CA GLU A 18 -15.84 19.56 -11.03
C GLU A 18 -14.55 20.40 -10.94
N PRO A 19 -13.80 20.56 -12.04
CA PRO A 19 -12.48 21.20 -12.01
C PRO A 19 -12.51 22.70 -11.69
N TRP A 20 -13.65 23.37 -11.91
CA TRP A 20 -13.82 24.82 -11.72
C TRP A 20 -14.98 25.12 -10.77
N PHE A 21 -14.95 24.52 -9.58
CA PHE A 21 -16.01 24.66 -8.60
C PHE A 21 -16.22 26.13 -8.21
N LEU A 22 -17.49 26.57 -8.28
CA LEU A 22 -17.90 27.96 -8.04
C LEU A 22 -17.20 29.00 -8.93
N ASN A 23 -16.82 28.63 -10.16
CA ASN A 23 -16.04 29.46 -11.09
C ASN A 23 -14.67 29.91 -10.52
N ARG A 24 -14.07 29.07 -9.67
CA ARG A 24 -12.74 29.29 -9.11
C ARG A 24 -11.81 28.20 -9.59
N HIS A 25 -10.50 28.46 -9.61
CA HIS A 25 -9.46 27.45 -9.86
C HIS A 25 -9.34 26.53 -8.63
N LEU A 26 -10.40 25.76 -8.39
CA LEU A 26 -10.67 24.91 -7.24
C LEU A 26 -11.43 23.70 -7.77
N ALA A 27 -10.83 22.52 -7.67
CA ALA A 27 -11.45 21.28 -8.06
C ALA A 27 -12.23 20.69 -6.88
N LEU A 28 -13.50 20.35 -7.11
CA LEU A 28 -14.32 19.54 -6.22
C LEU A 28 -14.32 18.10 -6.71
N GLU A 29 -14.06 17.17 -5.81
CA GLU A 29 -14.05 15.72 -6.07
C GLU A 29 -15.03 15.02 -5.13
N VAL A 30 -15.86 14.14 -5.68
CA VAL A 30 -16.80 13.31 -4.93
C VAL A 30 -16.59 11.88 -5.39
N ASP A 31 -16.13 11.03 -4.48
CA ASP A 31 -15.93 9.61 -4.73
C ASP A 31 -16.89 8.78 -3.90
N LEU A 32 -17.54 7.82 -4.54
CA LEU A 32 -18.26 6.74 -3.87
C LEU A 32 -17.55 5.44 -4.21
N PHE A 33 -17.17 4.66 -3.20
CA PHE A 33 -16.37 3.46 -3.42
C PHE A 33 -16.86 2.27 -2.60
N HIS A 34 -16.69 1.09 -3.18
CA HIS A 34 -16.86 -0.21 -2.54
C HIS A 34 -15.73 -1.13 -2.99
N LYS A 35 -14.96 -1.66 -2.04
CA LYS A 35 -13.83 -2.56 -2.28
C LYS A 35 -13.98 -3.81 -1.43
N ASP A 36 -13.78 -4.97 -2.03
CA ASP A 36 -13.63 -6.25 -1.34
C ASP A 36 -12.28 -6.85 -1.77
N ILE A 37 -11.36 -7.02 -0.80
CA ILE A 37 -9.96 -7.34 -1.03
C ILE A 37 -9.61 -8.63 -0.27
N GLN A 38 -9.17 -9.65 -1.01
CA GLN A 38 -8.87 -10.99 -0.47
C GLN A 38 -7.41 -11.42 -0.72
N TYR A 39 -6.56 -10.50 -1.21
CA TYR A 39 -5.14 -10.81 -1.49
C TYR A 39 -4.18 -10.27 -0.43
N TYR A 40 -4.68 -9.57 0.59
CA TYR A 40 -3.87 -9.03 1.67
C TYR A 40 -3.33 -10.10 2.61
N SER A 41 -4.13 -11.15 2.83
CA SER A 41 -3.82 -12.33 3.62
C SER A 41 -4.64 -13.48 3.09
N ASP A 42 -4.18 -14.72 3.28
CA ASP A 42 -5.00 -15.90 3.03
C ASP A 42 -5.97 -16.18 4.21
N LEU A 43 -5.86 -15.43 5.33
CA LEU A 43 -6.65 -15.64 6.54
C LEU A 43 -7.93 -14.78 6.59
N TYR A 44 -7.89 -13.58 6.02
CA TYR A 44 -8.96 -12.58 6.15
C TYR A 44 -9.21 -11.80 4.86
N ASN A 45 -10.44 -11.32 4.74
CA ASN A 45 -10.89 -10.39 3.72
C ASN A 45 -11.03 -8.99 4.31
N GLN A 46 -10.67 -7.96 3.55
CA GLN A 46 -10.87 -6.56 3.91
C GLN A 46 -11.93 -5.95 2.99
N ARG A 47 -13.01 -5.42 3.59
CA ARG A 47 -14.08 -4.75 2.87
C ARG A 47 -14.12 -3.28 3.26
N GLU A 48 -14.21 -2.40 2.29
CA GLU A 48 -14.31 -0.95 2.47
C GLU A 48 -15.51 -0.43 1.71
N THR A 49 -16.37 0.35 2.34
CA THR A 49 -17.47 1.05 1.68
C THR A 49 -17.56 2.45 2.21
N GLY A 50 -17.49 3.45 1.33
CA GLY A 50 -17.45 4.82 1.80
C GLY A 50 -17.66 5.87 0.73
N ALA A 51 -17.56 7.10 1.19
CA ALA A 51 -17.60 8.29 0.38
C ALA A 51 -16.47 9.23 0.76
N ARG A 52 -15.90 9.91 -0.22
CA ARG A 52 -14.89 10.95 -0.04
C ARG A 52 -15.33 12.23 -0.73
N LEU A 53 -15.15 13.34 -0.04
CA LEU A 53 -15.28 14.69 -0.57
C LEU A 53 -13.90 15.34 -0.57
N GLY A 54 -13.43 15.79 -1.71
CA GLY A 54 -12.13 16.43 -1.91
C GLY A 54 -12.27 17.84 -2.47
N LEU A 55 -11.40 18.74 -2.01
CA LEU A 55 -11.21 20.08 -2.55
C LEU A 55 -9.72 20.29 -2.82
N THR A 56 -9.34 20.50 -4.07
CA THR A 56 -7.94 20.71 -4.46
C THR A 56 -7.75 22.03 -5.17
N ARG A 57 -6.71 22.78 -4.81
CA ARG A 57 -6.38 24.07 -5.41
C ARG A 57 -4.90 24.18 -5.72
N ALA A 58 -4.57 24.66 -6.92
CA ALA A 58 -3.20 25.08 -7.23
C ALA A 58 -2.87 26.40 -6.51
N LEU A 59 -1.71 26.48 -5.87
CA LEU A 59 -1.21 27.68 -5.21
C LEU A 59 0.13 28.07 -5.81
N PHE A 60 0.34 29.38 -6.02
CA PHE A 60 1.55 30.00 -6.59
C PHE A 60 1.85 29.59 -8.05
N THR A 61 1.80 28.31 -8.37
CA THR A 61 2.04 27.71 -9.69
C THR A 61 1.13 26.49 -9.88
N ASP A 62 0.91 26.05 -11.12
CA ASP A 62 0.12 24.83 -11.41
C ASP A 62 0.80 23.54 -10.92
N ALA A 63 2.11 23.62 -10.68
CA ALA A 63 2.91 22.52 -10.15
C ALA A 63 2.63 22.24 -8.67
N PHE A 64 2.23 23.24 -7.89
CA PHE A 64 2.01 23.10 -6.45
C PHE A 64 0.51 23.12 -6.14
N ARG A 65 0.00 22.00 -5.66
CA ARG A 65 -1.42 21.79 -5.34
C ARG A 65 -1.59 21.46 -3.86
N VAL A 66 -2.60 22.05 -3.24
CA VAL A 66 -3.01 21.75 -1.87
C VAL A 66 -4.42 21.18 -1.90
N GLY A 67 -4.63 20.08 -1.19
CA GLY A 67 -5.91 19.39 -1.09
C GLY A 67 -6.41 19.34 0.35
N LEU A 68 -7.71 19.49 0.52
CA LEU A 68 -8.46 19.15 1.73
C LEU A 68 -9.44 18.03 1.38
N SER A 69 -9.62 17.08 2.27
CA SER A 69 -10.56 15.98 2.07
C SER A 69 -11.27 15.60 3.36
N TYR A 70 -12.48 15.11 3.21
CA TYR A 70 -13.23 14.43 4.25
C TYR A 70 -13.67 13.06 3.71
N THR A 71 -13.44 12.02 4.49
CA THR A 71 -13.80 10.64 4.15
C THR A 71 -14.64 10.06 5.27
N ILE A 72 -15.74 9.44 4.90
CA ILE A 72 -16.54 8.60 5.80
C ILE A 72 -16.65 7.22 5.16
N GLU A 73 -16.19 6.20 5.87
CA GLU A 73 -16.08 4.85 5.34
C GLU A 73 -16.33 3.82 6.44
N ASN A 74 -16.92 2.70 6.08
CA ASN A 74 -16.97 1.52 6.92
C ASN A 74 -15.91 0.54 6.40
N VAL A 75 -14.98 0.15 7.27
CA VAL A 75 -13.89 -0.78 6.96
C VAL A 75 -14.00 -2.00 7.86
N GLY A 76 -14.06 -3.19 7.26
CA GLY A 76 -14.25 -4.44 7.98
C GLY A 76 -13.21 -5.49 7.64
N ILE A 77 -12.69 -6.15 8.66
CA ILE A 77 -11.84 -7.35 8.52
C ILE A 77 -12.68 -8.58 8.87
N HIS A 78 -12.69 -9.56 7.98
CA HIS A 78 -13.53 -10.75 8.07
C HIS A 78 -12.69 -12.01 7.87
N PHE A 79 -12.55 -12.83 8.91
CA PHE A 79 -11.88 -14.12 8.80
C PHE A 79 -12.76 -15.18 8.12
N GLY A 80 -12.12 -16.07 7.36
CA GLY A 80 -12.79 -17.23 6.73
C GLY A 80 -13.38 -18.20 7.76
N ALA A 81 -14.40 -18.96 7.34
CA ALA A 81 -14.97 -20.02 8.17
C ALA A 81 -13.93 -21.12 8.45
N GLY A 82 -13.67 -21.42 9.73
CA GLY A 82 -12.70 -22.44 10.16
C GLY A 82 -11.30 -21.93 10.50
N THR A 83 -10.99 -20.65 10.27
CA THR A 83 -9.67 -20.08 10.55
C THR A 83 -9.49 -19.71 12.04
N ALA A 84 -10.58 -19.48 12.78
CA ALA A 84 -10.52 -18.91 14.13
C ALA A 84 -10.40 -19.93 15.28
N THR A 85 -10.74 -21.22 15.07
CA THR A 85 -10.53 -22.31 16.06
C THR A 85 -10.80 -23.65 15.39
N ASN A 86 -9.85 -24.59 15.47
CA ASN A 86 -10.10 -25.99 15.12
C ASN A 86 -10.02 -26.84 16.39
N ILE A 87 -11.17 -27.27 16.90
CA ILE A 87 -11.22 -28.34 17.90
C ILE A 87 -11.21 -29.66 17.13
N VAL A 88 -10.09 -30.38 17.15
CA VAL A 88 -10.03 -31.72 16.59
C VAL A 88 -10.28 -32.72 17.71
N VAL A 89 -11.39 -33.44 17.59
CA VAL A 89 -11.74 -34.53 18.50
C VAL A 89 -11.19 -35.83 17.90
N THR A 90 -10.18 -36.42 18.54
CA THR A 90 -9.64 -37.73 18.15
C THR A 90 -10.15 -38.81 19.08
N GLN A 91 -10.36 -40.03 18.55
CA GLN A 91 -10.59 -41.18 19.42
C GLN A 91 -9.30 -41.53 20.15
N GLY A 92 -9.40 -41.59 21.47
CA GLY A 92 -8.35 -42.10 22.33
C GLY A 92 -8.17 -43.60 22.16
N PRO A 93 -7.08 -44.16 22.72
CA PRO A 93 -6.73 -45.58 22.57
C PRO A 93 -7.73 -46.56 23.23
N LEU A 94 -8.70 -46.06 24.01
CA LEU A 94 -9.75 -46.86 24.63
C LEU A 94 -11.10 -46.67 23.92
N PRO A 95 -11.90 -47.73 23.73
CA PRO A 95 -13.25 -47.62 23.19
C PRO A 95 -14.08 -46.63 24.01
N GLY A 96 -14.53 -45.54 23.39
CA GLY A 96 -15.35 -44.50 24.04
C GLY A 96 -14.58 -43.33 24.66
N GLY A 97 -13.23 -43.33 24.64
CA GLY A 97 -12.43 -42.18 25.06
C GLY A 97 -12.28 -41.16 23.93
N TRP A 98 -12.63 -39.90 24.17
CA TRP A 98 -12.42 -38.80 23.23
C TRP A 98 -11.35 -37.85 23.78
N HIS A 99 -10.33 -37.56 22.98
CA HIS A 99 -9.36 -36.50 23.28
C HIS A 99 -9.69 -35.27 22.43
N GLN A 100 -9.95 -34.14 23.10
CA GLN A 100 -9.98 -32.84 22.44
C GLN A 100 -8.55 -32.33 22.31
N THR A 101 -8.07 -32.24 21.08
CA THR A 101 -6.86 -31.46 20.78
C THR A 101 -7.33 -30.08 20.32
N ILE A 102 -7.04 -29.07 21.14
CA ILE A 102 -7.17 -27.68 20.72
C ILE A 102 -6.01 -27.45 19.74
N ILE A 103 -6.31 -27.36 18.45
CA ILE A 103 -5.32 -26.85 17.50
C ILE A 103 -5.18 -25.36 17.84
N PRO A 104 -3.95 -24.85 18.03
CA PRO A 104 -3.72 -23.42 18.17
C PRO A 104 -4.52 -22.67 17.09
N PRO A 105 -5.19 -21.56 17.42
CA PRO A 105 -5.83 -20.74 16.40
C PRO A 105 -4.87 -20.52 15.24
N SER A 106 -5.29 -20.78 14.00
CA SER A 106 -4.49 -20.41 12.82
C SER A 106 -4.38 -18.88 12.64
N VAL A 107 -4.99 -18.12 13.55
CA VAL A 107 -5.03 -16.66 13.59
C VAL A 107 -4.66 -16.21 15.00
N SER A 108 -3.66 -15.36 15.12
CA SER A 108 -3.25 -14.83 16.43
C SER A 108 -4.36 -14.02 17.12
N PRO A 109 -4.35 -13.95 18.47
CA PRO A 109 -5.26 -13.08 19.21
C PRO A 109 -5.21 -11.61 18.74
N THR A 110 -4.03 -11.15 18.29
CA THR A 110 -3.84 -9.81 17.74
C THR A 110 -4.64 -9.58 16.46
N LEU A 111 -4.69 -10.56 15.56
CA LEU A 111 -5.48 -10.49 14.33
C LEU A 111 -6.97 -10.70 14.61
N LEU A 112 -7.33 -11.61 15.51
CA LEU A 112 -8.75 -11.82 15.88
C LEU A 112 -9.41 -10.56 16.44
N GLN A 113 -8.65 -9.70 17.11
CA GLN A 113 -9.12 -8.39 17.60
C GLN A 113 -9.45 -7.38 16.49
N GLU A 114 -9.05 -7.66 15.25
CA GLU A 114 -9.35 -6.83 14.09
C GLU A 114 -10.67 -7.22 13.42
N GLN A 115 -11.25 -8.37 13.79
CA GLN A 115 -12.53 -8.85 13.27
C GLN A 115 -13.64 -7.82 13.48
N GLY A 116 -14.43 -7.64 12.43
CA GLY A 116 -15.63 -6.80 12.42
C GLY A 116 -15.44 -5.49 11.66
N ASP A 117 -16.54 -4.77 11.58
CA ASP A 117 -16.67 -3.51 10.86
C ASP A 117 -16.37 -2.33 11.79
N ARG A 118 -15.70 -1.30 11.26
CA ARG A 118 -15.42 -0.04 11.96
C ARG A 118 -15.79 1.14 11.07
N LEU A 119 -16.59 2.05 11.60
CA LEU A 119 -16.86 3.34 10.98
C LEU A 119 -15.66 4.26 11.17
N VAL A 120 -15.06 4.70 10.08
CA VAL A 120 -13.94 5.66 10.06
C VAL A 120 -14.44 6.97 9.48
N SER A 121 -14.24 8.05 10.23
CA SER A 121 -14.52 9.42 9.80
C SER A 121 -13.21 10.21 9.88
N LYS A 122 -12.74 10.75 8.76
CA LYS A 122 -11.36 11.22 8.58
C LYS A 122 -11.30 12.52 7.82
N VAL A 123 -10.55 13.49 8.35
CA VAL A 123 -10.15 14.72 7.64
C VAL A 123 -8.71 14.58 7.19
N GLY A 124 -8.43 14.88 5.92
CA GLY A 124 -7.10 14.80 5.33
C GLY A 124 -6.68 16.10 4.65
N VAL A 125 -5.42 16.46 4.79
CA VAL A 125 -4.75 17.55 4.06
C VAL A 125 -3.63 16.95 3.22
N SER A 126 -3.43 17.47 2.02
CA SER A 126 -2.33 17.07 1.15
C SER A 126 -1.66 18.28 0.50
N MET A 127 -0.37 18.16 0.26
CA MET A 127 0.43 19.11 -0.53
C MET A 127 1.19 18.31 -1.57
N THR A 128 1.01 18.65 -2.84
CA THR A 128 1.64 17.95 -3.96
C THR A 128 2.40 18.94 -4.82
N TYR A 129 3.66 18.61 -5.10
CA TYR A 129 4.51 19.33 -6.05
C TYR A 129 4.84 18.42 -7.23
N ASP A 130 4.30 18.72 -8.42
CA ASP A 130 4.50 17.95 -9.64
C ASP A 130 5.11 18.82 -10.75
N THR A 131 6.32 18.46 -11.18
CA THR A 131 7.07 19.11 -12.26
C THR A 131 7.41 18.14 -13.39
N ARG A 132 6.85 16.93 -13.36
CA ARG A 132 7.11 15.95 -14.41
C ARG A 132 6.58 16.47 -15.74
N GLY A 133 7.37 16.27 -16.79
CA GLY A 133 6.94 16.63 -18.15
C GLY A 133 5.73 15.80 -18.58
N GLY A 134 4.85 16.39 -19.38
CA GLY A 134 3.71 15.68 -19.98
C GLY A 134 4.15 14.46 -20.79
N GLY A 135 3.33 13.42 -20.75
CA GLY A 135 3.64 12.10 -21.29
C GLY A 135 3.70 11.06 -20.19
N TYR A 136 3.59 9.80 -20.58
CA TYR A 136 3.34 8.77 -19.60
C TYR A 136 4.61 8.15 -18.98
N LEU A 137 5.76 8.31 -19.63
CA LEU A 137 7.07 7.92 -19.10
C LEU A 137 7.88 9.18 -18.79
N PRO A 138 7.82 9.69 -17.54
CA PRO A 138 8.60 10.86 -17.17
C PRO A 138 10.10 10.59 -17.33
N SER A 139 10.80 11.47 -18.03
CA SER A 139 12.28 11.43 -18.16
C SER A 139 12.98 12.52 -17.38
N ARG A 140 12.21 13.45 -16.80
CA ARG A 140 12.70 14.55 -15.96
C ARG A 140 11.59 15.07 -15.03
N GLY A 141 12.01 15.69 -13.93
CA GLY A 141 11.12 16.35 -12.97
C GLY A 141 10.83 15.46 -11.76
N GLN A 142 9.91 15.91 -10.91
CA GLN A 142 9.54 15.19 -9.70
C GLN A 142 8.05 15.23 -9.44
N LEU A 143 7.56 14.23 -8.71
CA LEU A 143 6.30 14.27 -7.99
C LEU A 143 6.61 14.01 -6.53
N THR A 144 6.35 15.00 -5.69
CA THR A 144 6.45 14.89 -4.22
C THR A 144 5.09 15.21 -3.62
N SER A 145 4.59 14.35 -2.74
CA SER A 145 3.34 14.53 -2.01
C SER A 145 3.57 14.34 -0.52
N LEU A 146 3.10 15.29 0.29
CA LEU A 146 2.98 15.16 1.73
C LEU A 146 1.50 15.14 2.08
N SER A 147 1.07 14.13 2.82
CA SER A 147 -0.29 14.00 3.29
C SER A 147 -0.32 13.82 4.81
N ALA A 148 -1.35 14.38 5.44
CA ALA A 148 -1.64 14.20 6.84
C ALA A 148 -3.14 14.03 7.02
N SER A 149 -3.57 13.10 7.86
CA SER A 149 -4.98 12.88 8.17
C SER A 149 -5.20 12.58 9.63
N VAL A 150 -6.38 12.95 10.11
CA VAL A 150 -6.87 12.66 11.47
C VAL A 150 -8.24 12.02 11.33
N ALA A 151 -8.40 10.84 11.92
CA ALA A 151 -9.66 10.12 12.01
C ALA A 151 -10.12 10.03 13.47
N GLY A 152 -11.43 10.02 13.70
CA GLY A 152 -11.97 9.89 15.04
C GLY A 152 -12.08 11.22 15.81
N GLY A 153 -12.17 11.12 17.14
CA GLY A 153 -12.30 12.24 18.06
C GLY A 153 -13.45 13.19 17.69
N PRO A 154 -13.19 14.46 17.32
CA PRO A 154 -14.23 15.42 16.99
C PRO A 154 -15.06 15.06 15.75
N PHE A 155 -14.59 14.12 14.93
CA PHE A 155 -15.25 13.69 13.69
C PHE A 155 -16.10 12.41 13.87
N GLY A 156 -16.09 11.82 15.08
CA GLY A 156 -16.75 10.54 15.38
C GLY A 156 -16.11 9.34 14.67
N GLY A 157 -16.77 8.19 14.74
CA GLY A 157 -16.24 6.91 14.25
C GLY A 157 -15.64 6.06 15.37
N ASP A 158 -15.23 4.85 15.01
CA ASP A 158 -14.77 3.80 15.92
C ASP A 158 -13.23 3.74 16.02
N THR A 159 -12.52 4.71 15.42
CA THR A 159 -11.06 4.70 15.33
C THR A 159 -10.51 6.13 15.40
N ASP A 160 -9.66 6.34 16.39
CA ASP A 160 -8.96 7.59 16.68
C ASP A 160 -7.48 7.42 16.29
N ILE A 161 -7.11 7.87 15.09
CA ILE A 161 -5.74 7.80 14.60
C ILE A 161 -5.35 9.08 13.87
N TYR A 162 -4.06 9.39 13.87
CA TYR A 162 -3.51 10.32 12.90
C TYR A 162 -2.44 9.62 12.07
N LYS A 163 -2.32 10.03 10.80
CA LYS A 163 -1.41 9.45 9.82
C LYS A 163 -0.73 10.55 9.03
N ILE A 164 0.57 10.45 8.85
CA ILE A 164 1.39 11.37 8.07
C ILE A 164 2.22 10.54 7.10
N GLU A 165 2.25 10.93 5.83
CA GLU A 165 2.96 10.19 4.79
C GLU A 165 3.57 11.13 3.76
N LEU A 166 4.86 10.93 3.48
CA LEU A 166 5.64 11.62 2.47
C LEU A 166 6.00 10.63 1.38
N GLN A 167 5.67 10.96 0.14
CA GLN A 167 5.99 10.18 -1.05
C GLN A 167 6.73 11.10 -2.04
N SER A 168 7.82 10.61 -2.63
CA SER A 168 8.61 11.40 -3.56
C SER A 168 9.18 10.53 -4.67
N SER A 169 9.08 11.00 -5.91
CA SER A 169 9.63 10.35 -7.10
C SER A 169 10.33 11.39 -7.97
N TRP A 170 11.57 11.09 -8.37
CA TRP A 170 12.44 11.96 -9.13
C TRP A 170 12.88 11.22 -10.38
N TYR A 171 12.73 11.89 -11.52
CA TYR A 171 13.14 11.38 -12.81
C TYR A 171 14.28 12.24 -13.30
N LEU A 172 15.40 11.59 -13.61
CA LEU A 172 16.64 12.24 -14.05
C LEU A 172 17.05 11.66 -15.39
N LYS A 173 17.46 12.53 -16.31
CA LYS A 173 18.01 12.10 -17.60
C LYS A 173 19.33 11.37 -17.35
N GLY A 174 19.46 10.19 -17.96
CA GLY A 174 20.71 9.44 -17.97
C GLY A 174 21.76 10.06 -18.92
N PRO A 175 22.96 9.48 -18.96
CA PRO A 175 24.07 9.94 -19.81
C PRO A 175 23.82 9.79 -21.32
N PHE A 176 22.89 8.94 -21.73
CA PHE A 176 22.56 8.68 -23.13
C PHE A 176 21.09 8.97 -23.44
N GLU A 177 20.78 9.13 -24.72
CA GLU A 177 19.43 9.44 -25.17
C GLU A 177 18.42 8.37 -24.71
N GLY A 178 17.32 8.83 -24.11
CA GLY A 178 16.25 7.96 -23.61
C GLY A 178 16.57 7.17 -22.33
N HIS A 179 17.79 7.25 -21.79
CA HIS A 179 18.12 6.65 -20.49
C HIS A 179 17.51 7.48 -19.37
N VAL A 180 16.98 6.82 -18.33
CA VAL A 180 16.32 7.49 -17.19
C VAL A 180 16.73 6.82 -15.89
N LEU A 181 17.13 7.63 -14.92
CA LEU A 181 17.26 7.25 -13.52
C LEU A 181 16.01 7.72 -12.76
N GLU A 182 15.25 6.78 -12.22
CA GLU A 182 14.13 7.00 -11.30
C GLU A 182 14.64 6.80 -9.87
N LEU A 183 14.48 7.82 -9.03
CA LEU A 183 14.71 7.73 -7.58
C LEU A 183 13.37 7.91 -6.88
N GLY A 184 12.95 6.93 -6.10
CA GLY A 184 11.70 6.96 -5.36
C GLY A 184 11.94 6.80 -3.87
N GLY A 185 11.09 7.40 -3.05
CA GLY A 185 11.10 7.20 -1.61
C GLY A 185 9.75 7.51 -0.98
N THR A 186 9.43 6.77 0.07
CA THR A 186 8.26 6.99 0.90
C THR A 186 8.62 6.81 2.37
N ALA A 187 7.95 7.55 3.24
CA ALA A 187 8.04 7.37 4.68
C ALA A 187 6.72 7.81 5.31
N GLY A 188 6.31 7.11 6.36
CA GLY A 188 5.07 7.43 7.04
C GLY A 188 5.04 7.01 8.49
N VAL A 189 4.16 7.67 9.24
CA VAL A 189 3.86 7.41 10.63
C VAL A 189 2.34 7.39 10.81
N VAL A 190 1.86 6.43 11.60
CA VAL A 190 0.47 6.32 12.04
C VAL A 190 0.46 5.95 13.51
N GLU A 191 -0.34 6.65 14.29
CA GLU A 191 -0.47 6.43 15.72
C GLU A 191 -1.92 6.60 16.16
N ALA A 192 -2.32 5.78 17.13
CA ALA A 192 -3.62 5.90 17.77
C ALA A 192 -3.59 6.97 18.87
N TYR A 193 -4.71 7.64 19.08
CA TYR A 193 -4.87 8.62 20.15
C TYR A 193 -6.26 8.46 20.77
N GLY A 194 -6.58 9.29 21.77
CA GLY A 194 -7.94 9.38 22.31
C GLY A 194 -8.40 8.05 22.92
N ASP A 195 -9.54 7.56 22.46
CA ASP A 195 -10.16 6.34 22.97
C ASP A 195 -9.61 5.06 22.30
N SER A 196 -8.83 5.22 21.22
CA SER A 196 -8.19 4.11 20.54
C SER A 196 -6.84 3.77 21.17
N THR A 197 -6.69 2.50 21.57
CA THR A 197 -5.45 1.98 22.15
C THR A 197 -4.49 1.39 21.10
N ARG A 198 -4.94 1.22 19.85
CA ARG A 198 -4.16 0.65 18.75
C ARG A 198 -4.60 1.17 17.40
N VAL A 199 -3.68 1.18 16.44
CA VAL A 199 -3.98 1.43 15.02
C VAL A 199 -4.61 0.16 14.43
N PRO A 200 -5.79 0.24 13.78
CA PRO A 200 -6.39 -0.90 13.09
C PRO A 200 -5.47 -1.44 12.00
N LEU A 201 -5.59 -2.74 11.68
CA LEU A 201 -4.72 -3.41 10.71
C LEU A 201 -4.73 -2.75 9.32
N PHE A 202 -5.90 -2.29 8.87
CA PHE A 202 -6.09 -1.65 7.57
C PHE A 202 -5.44 -0.26 7.44
N ASP A 203 -5.05 0.38 8.55
CA ASP A 203 -4.37 1.68 8.56
C ASP A 203 -2.85 1.58 8.73
N ARG A 204 -2.33 0.40 9.09
CA ARG A 204 -0.90 0.16 9.30
C ARG A 204 -0.12 0.12 7.98
N PHE A 205 1.19 0.31 8.09
CA PHE A 205 2.10 0.23 6.95
C PHE A 205 2.63 -1.18 6.72
N PHE A 206 2.85 -1.52 5.46
CA PHE A 206 3.38 -2.80 5.02
C PHE A 206 4.34 -2.60 3.85
N LEU A 207 5.40 -3.41 3.79
CA LEU A 207 6.34 -3.42 2.67
C LEU A 207 6.50 -4.85 2.11
N GLY A 208 6.99 -4.93 0.87
CA GLY A 208 7.18 -6.16 0.12
C GLY A 208 6.18 -6.31 -1.03
N GLY A 209 6.64 -6.88 -2.14
CA GLY A 209 5.87 -7.09 -3.36
C GLY A 209 6.23 -6.12 -4.48
N ALA A 210 5.47 -6.15 -5.58
CA ALA A 210 5.81 -5.50 -6.85
C ALA A 210 6.06 -3.97 -6.79
N ASN A 211 5.47 -3.26 -5.83
CA ASN A 211 5.55 -1.79 -5.76
C ASN A 211 6.62 -1.27 -4.78
N THR A 212 7.12 -2.11 -3.88
CA THR A 212 8.12 -1.72 -2.88
C THR A 212 9.35 -2.65 -2.98
N LEU A 213 9.57 -3.51 -1.99
CA LEU A 213 10.66 -4.49 -1.95
C LEU A 213 10.30 -5.71 -2.82
N ARG A 214 10.71 -5.67 -4.10
CA ARG A 214 10.29 -6.61 -5.17
C ARG A 214 10.79 -8.03 -4.96
N GLY A 215 11.92 -8.20 -4.27
CA GLY A 215 12.50 -9.49 -3.89
C GLY A 215 11.70 -10.21 -2.79
N TYR A 216 10.76 -9.52 -2.14
CA TYR A 216 10.05 -10.02 -0.98
C TYR A 216 8.60 -10.37 -1.32
N LYS A 217 8.02 -11.29 -0.53
CA LYS A 217 6.59 -11.59 -0.64
C LYS A 217 5.78 -10.34 -0.28
N PHE A 218 4.60 -10.20 -0.89
CA PHE A 218 3.71 -9.07 -0.67
C PHE A 218 3.42 -8.87 0.83
N ARG A 219 3.66 -7.65 1.36
CA ARG A 219 3.48 -7.30 2.79
C ARG A 219 4.36 -8.02 3.82
N HIS A 220 5.28 -8.90 3.42
CA HIS A 220 6.04 -9.72 4.38
C HIS A 220 7.25 -9.04 5.02
N VAL A 221 7.56 -7.78 4.67
CA VAL A 221 8.63 -7.02 5.32
C VAL A 221 8.05 -6.22 6.47
N GLY A 222 8.51 -6.50 7.69
CA GLY A 222 8.06 -5.83 8.90
C GLY A 222 7.60 -6.77 10.02
N PRO A 223 6.88 -6.23 11.01
CA PRO A 223 6.34 -6.99 12.13
C PRO A 223 5.37 -8.08 11.70
N LYS A 224 5.46 -9.23 12.36
CA LYS A 224 4.62 -10.41 12.16
C LYS A 224 4.11 -10.90 13.51
N ASP A 225 3.03 -11.67 13.48
CA ASP A 225 2.56 -12.40 14.66
C ASP A 225 3.36 -13.68 14.93
N GLU A 226 2.96 -14.43 15.96
CA GLU A 226 3.58 -15.70 16.36
C GLU A 226 3.47 -16.82 15.32
N PHE A 227 2.58 -16.68 14.33
CA PHE A 227 2.39 -17.61 13.22
C PHE A 227 3.09 -17.15 11.94
N GLY A 228 3.78 -16.00 11.98
CA GLY A 228 4.49 -15.42 10.85
C GLY A 228 3.61 -14.62 9.88
N GLU A 229 2.36 -14.32 10.27
CA GLU A 229 1.45 -13.50 9.48
C GLU A 229 1.83 -12.01 9.62
N PRO A 230 1.92 -11.23 8.51
CA PRO A 230 2.22 -9.81 8.59
C PRO A 230 1.13 -9.03 9.33
N ILE A 231 1.53 -8.27 10.35
CA ILE A 231 0.62 -7.42 11.14
C ILE A 231 0.86 -5.91 10.91
N GLY A 232 1.83 -5.57 10.07
CA GLY A 232 2.19 -4.20 9.73
C GLY A 232 2.79 -3.42 10.89
N GLY A 233 3.02 -2.12 10.68
CA GLY A 233 3.64 -1.26 11.68
C GLY A 233 3.11 0.16 11.71
N GLY A 234 3.44 0.88 12.80
CA GLY A 234 3.13 2.29 13.01
C GLY A 234 4.07 3.25 12.27
N THR A 235 5.23 2.77 11.81
CA THR A 235 6.17 3.59 11.04
C THR A 235 6.85 2.77 9.96
N TYR A 236 7.14 3.40 8.83
CA TYR A 236 7.91 2.77 7.78
C TYR A 236 8.70 3.79 6.96
N TRP A 237 9.67 3.28 6.22
CA TRP A 237 10.31 3.99 5.12
C TRP A 237 10.71 3.01 4.04
N PHE A 238 10.73 3.48 2.80
CA PHE A 238 11.18 2.73 1.63
C PHE A 238 11.83 3.69 0.64
N ALA A 239 12.85 3.22 -0.06
CA ALA A 239 13.51 3.92 -1.15
C ALA A 239 13.87 2.94 -2.28
N SER A 240 13.88 3.45 -3.50
CA SER A 240 14.19 2.70 -4.71
C SER A 240 15.01 3.54 -5.67
N ALA A 241 16.02 2.93 -6.28
CA ALA A 241 16.72 3.48 -7.43
C ALA A 241 16.54 2.54 -8.61
N GLU A 242 16.00 3.04 -9.72
CA GLU A 242 15.83 2.29 -10.96
C GLU A 242 16.47 3.02 -12.13
N TYR A 243 17.39 2.33 -12.81
CA TYR A 243 17.98 2.81 -14.04
C TYR A 243 17.37 2.06 -15.21
N SER A 244 16.77 2.78 -16.16
CA SER A 244 16.14 2.18 -17.34
C SER A 244 16.73 2.70 -18.65
N ILE A 245 16.90 1.78 -19.59
CA ILE A 245 17.42 2.03 -20.93
C ILE A 245 16.40 1.59 -21.98
N PRO A 246 16.20 2.35 -23.07
CA PRO A 246 15.36 1.92 -24.18
C PRO A 246 16.07 0.83 -24.98
N ILE A 247 15.36 -0.25 -25.29
CA ILE A 247 15.81 -1.30 -26.23
C ILE A 247 15.19 -1.06 -27.60
N ILE A 248 13.88 -0.82 -27.62
CA ILE A 248 13.09 -0.33 -28.74
C ILE A 248 12.03 0.63 -28.20
N GLU A 249 11.29 1.33 -29.08
CA GLU A 249 10.30 2.36 -28.70
C GLU A 249 9.33 1.94 -27.57
N ARG A 250 8.95 0.65 -27.53
CA ARG A 250 7.94 0.12 -26.60
C ARG A 250 8.52 -0.81 -25.52
N LEU A 251 9.83 -0.99 -25.47
CA LEU A 251 10.49 -1.88 -24.52
C LEU A 251 11.69 -1.20 -23.89
N ARG A 252 11.71 -1.14 -22.56
CA ARG A 252 12.86 -0.72 -21.79
C ARG A 252 13.35 -1.86 -20.91
N LEU A 253 14.66 -1.96 -20.76
CA LEU A 253 15.29 -2.78 -19.74
C LEU A 253 15.58 -1.89 -18.53
N ALA A 254 15.34 -2.40 -17.34
CA ALA A 254 15.58 -1.74 -16.07
C ALA A 254 16.49 -2.58 -15.18
N ALA A 255 17.36 -1.93 -14.43
CA ALA A 255 18.04 -2.49 -13.28
C ALA A 255 17.70 -1.64 -12.06
N PHE A 256 17.54 -2.26 -10.89
CA PHE A 256 17.09 -1.55 -9.72
C PHE A 256 17.67 -2.08 -8.43
N TYR A 257 17.60 -1.23 -7.41
CA TYR A 257 17.90 -1.53 -6.02
C TYR A 257 16.81 -0.93 -5.14
N ASP A 258 16.28 -1.74 -4.24
CA ASP A 258 15.19 -1.39 -3.33
C ASP A 258 15.67 -1.58 -1.89
N ILE A 259 15.24 -0.69 -1.00
CA ILE A 259 15.59 -0.75 0.42
C ILE A 259 14.46 -0.18 1.27
N GLY A 260 14.14 -0.80 2.40
CA GLY A 260 13.12 -0.28 3.30
C GLY A 260 12.92 -1.11 4.55
N MET A 261 12.09 -0.60 5.45
CA MET A 261 11.74 -1.28 6.69
C MET A 261 10.41 -0.76 7.25
N VAL A 262 9.72 -1.64 7.99
CA VAL A 262 8.52 -1.33 8.76
C VAL A 262 8.79 -1.63 10.23
N TYR A 263 8.36 -0.74 11.13
CA TYR A 263 8.54 -0.83 12.57
C TYR A 263 7.20 -0.83 13.29
N SER A 264 7.10 -1.61 14.36
CA SER A 264 5.84 -1.81 15.08
C SER A 264 5.27 -0.51 15.66
N LYS A 265 6.13 0.39 16.16
CA LYS A 265 5.73 1.62 16.84
C LYS A 265 5.83 2.85 15.93
N ALA A 266 5.01 3.84 16.21
CA ALA A 266 5.11 5.17 15.60
C ALA A 266 6.43 5.85 15.98
N TYR A 267 7.04 6.55 15.02
CA TYR A 267 8.31 7.29 15.12
C TYR A 267 9.53 6.45 15.52
N ASP A 268 9.46 5.12 15.46
CA ASP A 268 10.53 4.21 15.84
C ASP A 268 11.51 3.97 14.68
N PHE A 269 11.94 5.05 14.02
CA PHE A 269 12.87 4.97 12.89
C PHE A 269 14.24 4.46 13.34
N ASN A 270 14.62 3.26 12.88
CA ASN A 270 15.95 2.69 13.14
C ASN A 270 16.67 2.31 11.84
N LEU A 271 17.53 3.20 11.34
CA LEU A 271 18.27 2.98 10.09
C LEU A 271 19.32 1.83 10.14
N GLY A 272 19.54 1.22 11.30
CA GLY A 272 20.46 0.09 11.46
C GLY A 272 19.87 -1.26 11.06
N SER A 273 18.55 -1.38 10.92
CA SER A 273 17.86 -2.60 10.47
C SER A 273 17.02 -2.30 9.24
N TYR A 274 17.29 -2.99 8.14
CA TYR A 274 16.56 -2.82 6.88
C TYR A 274 16.53 -4.11 6.09
N ASN A 275 15.64 -4.15 5.11
CA ASN A 275 15.60 -5.15 4.06
C ASN A 275 15.90 -4.47 2.74
N ASP A 276 16.68 -5.13 1.91
CA ASP A 276 17.06 -4.64 0.59
C ASP A 276 17.04 -5.78 -0.44
N ASP A 277 16.86 -5.40 -1.70
CA ASP A 277 16.98 -6.30 -2.85
C ASP A 277 17.52 -5.55 -4.06
N TRP A 278 17.96 -6.32 -5.05
CA TRP A 278 18.28 -5.80 -6.37
C TRP A 278 17.62 -6.66 -7.42
N GLY A 279 17.42 -6.10 -8.61
CA GLY A 279 16.83 -6.88 -9.68
C GLY A 279 16.93 -6.22 -11.04
N ILE A 280 16.37 -6.95 -12.01
CA ILE A 280 16.23 -6.51 -13.39
C ILE A 280 14.76 -6.57 -13.79
N GLY A 281 14.38 -5.75 -14.76
CA GLY A 281 13.00 -5.64 -15.17
C GLY A 281 12.81 -5.25 -16.63
N LEU A 282 11.66 -5.62 -17.18
CA LEU A 282 11.18 -5.17 -18.48
C LEU A 282 10.04 -4.17 -18.26
N ARG A 283 10.06 -3.08 -19.02
CA ARG A 283 8.95 -2.11 -19.10
C ARG A 283 8.38 -2.18 -20.50
N LEU A 284 7.19 -2.74 -20.64
CA LEU A 284 6.52 -2.90 -21.93
C LEU A 284 5.39 -1.89 -22.03
N LEU A 285 5.50 -0.98 -22.99
CA LEU A 285 4.40 -0.07 -23.32
C LEU A 285 3.46 -0.79 -24.28
N ILE A 286 2.20 -0.97 -23.89
CA ILE A 286 1.18 -1.63 -24.71
C ILE A 286 0.11 -0.60 -25.07
N PRO A 287 0.23 0.14 -26.19
CA PRO A 287 -0.66 1.25 -26.51
C PRO A 287 -2.15 0.88 -26.58
N GLN A 288 -2.45 -0.39 -26.88
CA GLN A 288 -3.82 -0.89 -26.98
C GLN A 288 -4.48 -1.16 -25.62
N LEU A 289 -3.71 -1.37 -24.54
CA LEU A 289 -4.24 -1.60 -23.19
C LEU A 289 -4.37 -0.28 -22.41
N GLY A 290 -4.50 0.81 -23.14
CA GLY A 290 -4.36 2.15 -22.61
C GLY A 290 -2.89 2.49 -22.40
N PRO A 291 -2.62 3.57 -21.69
CA PRO A 291 -1.26 4.04 -21.59
C PRO A 291 -0.45 3.11 -20.65
N ALA A 292 -0.98 2.61 -19.53
CA ALA A 292 -0.21 1.94 -18.47
C ALA A 292 0.81 0.87 -18.97
N PRO A 293 2.12 0.99 -18.63
CA PRO A 293 3.13 0.05 -19.03
C PRO A 293 3.04 -1.18 -18.13
N LEU A 294 3.31 -2.32 -18.73
CA LEU A 294 3.50 -3.58 -18.04
C LEU A 294 4.91 -3.62 -17.44
N ARG A 295 5.02 -3.96 -16.17
CA ARG A 295 6.29 -4.17 -15.47
C ARG A 295 6.45 -5.64 -15.15
N LEU A 296 7.54 -6.22 -15.65
CA LEU A 296 7.96 -7.59 -15.36
C LEU A 296 9.29 -7.49 -14.63
N ASP A 297 9.32 -7.79 -13.33
CA ASP A 297 10.52 -7.63 -12.50
C ASP A 297 10.97 -8.97 -11.94
N TYR A 298 12.29 -9.18 -11.91
CA TYR A 298 12.90 -10.30 -11.23
C TYR A 298 13.95 -9.79 -10.24
N ALA A 299 13.73 -10.03 -8.95
CA ALA A 299 14.49 -9.43 -7.86
C ALA A 299 15.02 -10.48 -6.89
N PHE A 300 16.19 -10.22 -6.30
CA PHE A 300 16.88 -11.08 -5.34
C PHE A 300 17.05 -10.35 -4.02
N PRO A 301 16.45 -10.82 -2.91
CA PRO A 301 16.73 -10.31 -1.57
C PRO A 301 18.21 -10.38 -1.24
N ILE A 302 18.78 -9.28 -0.74
CA ILE A 302 20.15 -9.23 -0.23
C ILE A 302 20.10 -9.51 1.28
N THR A 303 19.43 -8.66 2.04
CA THR A 303 19.26 -8.85 3.49
C THR A 303 18.02 -9.67 3.80
N HIS A 304 18.19 -10.95 4.09
CA HIS A 304 17.08 -11.83 4.43
C HIS A 304 17.29 -12.54 5.78
N GLY A 305 16.24 -12.56 6.60
CA GLY A 305 16.19 -13.37 7.83
C GLY A 305 15.79 -14.83 7.56
N SER A 306 15.56 -15.60 8.62
CA SER A 306 15.03 -16.98 8.54
C SER A 306 13.73 -17.08 7.74
N ASP A 307 12.92 -16.02 7.76
CA ASP A 307 11.56 -16.04 7.24
C ASP A 307 11.48 -15.62 5.76
N THR A 308 12.61 -15.23 5.17
CA THR A 308 12.69 -14.79 3.77
C THR A 308 13.74 -15.63 3.07
N SER A 309 13.33 -16.39 2.06
CA SER A 309 14.27 -17.09 1.18
C SER A 309 15.07 -16.10 0.35
N GLY A 310 16.40 -16.28 0.27
CA GLY A 310 17.28 -15.55 -0.66
C GLY A 310 17.08 -15.92 -2.14
N SER A 311 16.14 -16.81 -2.45
CA SER A 311 15.76 -17.13 -3.83
C SER A 311 15.11 -15.92 -4.53
N GLY A 312 15.45 -15.71 -5.80
CA GLY A 312 14.84 -14.67 -6.63
C GLY A 312 13.32 -14.81 -6.77
N ARG A 313 12.63 -13.67 -6.93
CA ARG A 313 11.19 -13.58 -7.10
C ARG A 313 10.82 -12.83 -8.36
N PHE A 314 9.79 -13.33 -9.02
CA PHE A 314 9.15 -12.66 -10.13
C PHE A 314 7.97 -11.82 -9.64
N GLN A 315 7.86 -10.60 -10.14
CA GLN A 315 6.77 -9.67 -9.87
C GLN A 315 6.19 -9.19 -11.20
N PHE A 316 4.87 -8.99 -11.19
CA PHE A 316 4.12 -8.47 -12.31
C PHE A 316 3.24 -7.32 -11.81
N SER A 317 3.28 -6.18 -12.49
CA SER A 317 2.38 -5.06 -12.20
C SER A 317 2.06 -4.25 -13.45
N VAL A 318 0.95 -3.52 -13.37
CA VAL A 318 0.46 -2.62 -14.42
C VAL A 318 0.36 -1.22 -13.83
N GLY A 319 1.00 -0.24 -14.46
CA GLY A 319 0.93 1.15 -13.99
C GLY A 319 2.21 1.95 -14.25
N TYR A 320 2.04 3.25 -14.55
CA TYR A 320 3.16 4.15 -14.82
C TYR A 320 3.88 4.57 -13.55
N GLN A 321 3.09 4.90 -12.54
CA GLN A 321 3.57 5.37 -11.26
C GLN A 321 3.65 4.16 -10.35
N ARG A 322 4.80 3.98 -9.70
CA ARG A 322 4.77 3.22 -8.47
C ARG A 322 4.03 4.12 -7.49
N PRO A 323 2.94 3.65 -6.87
CA PRO A 323 2.54 4.24 -5.61
C PRO A 323 3.68 3.91 -4.65
N PHE A 324 4.66 4.80 -4.59
CA PHE A 324 5.58 4.86 -3.46
C PHE A 324 4.75 5.27 -2.25
#